data_AF-A0A6I7YAS1-F1
#
_entry.id   AF-A0A6I7YAS1-F1
#
_cell.length_a   1.000
_cell.length_b   1.000
_cell.length_c   1.000
_cell.angle_alpha   90.00
_cell.angle_beta   90.00
_cell.angle_gamma   90.00
#
_symmetry.space_group_name_H-M   'P 1'
#
loop_
_entity.id
_entity.type
_entity.pdbx_description
1 polymer ?
#
loop_
_entity_poly.entity_id
_entity_poly.type
_entity_poly.pdbx_seq_one_letter_code
_entity_poly.pdbx_strand_id
1 'polypeptide(L)'
;MDRRSMLQLTSAATIAGGLVAGTATTAHAAPRADRLLALKGTRTGANIPDILTAGVPYYVRYDLTDAEGRSVGTENAHCLPVNVGPDGSYVMATLVLSLDDGMITAATAFQRPLPAVTELPANSRQWTHEFAVTGGTGNYDGAEGSITIEHLTRDEDSLTVTLTDGAE
;
A
#
# COMPACT_ATOMS: atom_id res chain seq x y z
N MET A 1 27.84 35.28 -53.55
CA MET A 1 29.04 35.96 -52.99
C MET A 1 28.67 36.23 -51.54
N ASP A 2 29.25 35.67 -50.46
CA ASP A 2 30.58 35.12 -50.08
C ASP A 2 30.38 33.87 -49.19
N ARG A 3 31.17 32.78 -49.27
CA ARG A 3 32.54 32.50 -48.75
C ARG A 3 32.74 32.55 -47.22
N ARG A 4 32.78 31.32 -46.64
CA ARG A 4 33.75 30.79 -45.64
C ARG A 4 33.82 31.40 -44.22
N SER A 5 33.60 30.54 -43.20
CA SER A 5 34.59 30.13 -42.17
C SER A 5 33.87 29.33 -41.07
N MET A 6 33.97 28.01 -40.97
CA MET A 6 35.03 27.19 -40.34
C MET A 6 35.31 27.53 -38.87
N LEU A 7 34.88 26.66 -37.94
CA LEU A 7 35.74 26.11 -36.88
C LEU A 7 35.00 24.97 -36.15
N GLN A 8 35.43 23.74 -36.43
CA GLN A 8 35.23 22.57 -35.59
C GLN A 8 36.13 22.70 -34.35
N LEU A 9 35.61 22.39 -33.17
CA LEU A 9 36.43 21.89 -32.07
C LEU A 9 35.82 20.58 -31.55
N THR A 10 36.41 19.49 -32.02
CA THR A 10 36.38 18.17 -31.42
C THR A 10 37.25 18.18 -30.16
N SER A 11 36.67 17.85 -29.01
CA SER A 11 37.43 17.46 -27.83
C SER A 11 37.04 16.03 -27.46
N ALA A 12 37.84 15.08 -27.94
CA ALA A 12 37.86 13.72 -27.43
C ALA A 12 38.72 13.71 -26.16
N ALA A 13 38.11 13.37 -25.02
CA ALA A 13 38.85 13.09 -23.80
C ALA A 13 39.05 11.57 -23.71
N THR A 14 40.26 11.12 -24.05
CA THR A 14 40.76 9.78 -23.74
C THR A 14 41.07 9.70 -22.25
N ILE A 15 40.24 9.02 -21.47
CA ILE A 15 40.62 8.55 -20.12
C ILE A 15 41.16 7.14 -20.29
N ALA A 16 42.48 7.06 -20.44
CA ALA A 16 43.23 5.85 -20.16
C ALA A 16 43.48 5.83 -18.64
N GLY A 17 42.68 5.04 -17.92
CA GLY A 17 42.85 4.80 -16.49
C GLY A 17 42.42 3.38 -16.20
N GLY A 18 43.40 2.49 -16.07
CA GLY A 18 43.17 1.09 -15.75
C GLY A 18 42.44 0.96 -14.41
N LEU A 19 41.25 0.37 -14.44
CA LEU A 19 40.67 -0.27 -13.27
C LEU A 19 40.83 -1.77 -13.43
N VAL A 20 41.46 -2.34 -12.41
CA VAL A 20 41.55 -3.77 -12.13
C VAL A 20 40.18 -4.41 -12.37
N ALA A 21 40.14 -5.48 -13.16
CA ALA A 21 38.98 -6.35 -13.32
C ALA A 21 38.70 -7.06 -11.99
N GLY A 22 38.13 -6.33 -11.03
CA GLY A 22 37.32 -6.92 -9.98
C GLY A 22 36.00 -7.32 -10.63
N THR A 23 35.62 -8.58 -10.49
CA THR A 23 34.29 -9.08 -10.84
C THR A 23 33.25 -8.39 -9.96
N ALA A 24 32.94 -7.14 -10.27
CA ALA A 24 31.72 -6.49 -9.82
C ALA A 24 30.62 -7.12 -10.67
N THR A 25 30.15 -8.28 -10.24
CA THR A 25 28.83 -8.75 -10.58
C THR A 25 27.91 -7.59 -10.22
N THR A 26 27.46 -6.83 -11.22
CA THR A 26 26.20 -6.09 -11.09
C THR A 26 25.19 -7.17 -10.80
N ALA A 27 24.89 -7.37 -9.51
CA ALA A 27 23.80 -8.22 -9.08
C ALA A 27 22.56 -7.53 -9.63
N HIS A 28 22.19 -7.90 -10.86
CA HIS A 28 20.89 -7.64 -11.40
C HIS A 28 19.99 -8.47 -10.51
N ALA A 29 19.42 -7.84 -9.47
CA ALA A 29 18.34 -8.45 -8.72
C ALA A 29 17.29 -8.81 -9.77
N ALA A 30 17.13 -10.10 -10.03
CA ALA A 30 16.08 -10.55 -10.91
C ALA A 30 14.77 -10.04 -10.29
N PRO A 31 13.88 -9.39 -11.07
CA PRO A 31 12.60 -8.94 -10.55
C PRO A 31 11.91 -10.15 -9.92
N ARG A 32 11.63 -10.05 -8.62
CA ARG A 32 10.81 -11.03 -7.91
C ARG A 32 9.42 -10.87 -8.49
N ALA A 33 8.83 -12.00 -8.89
CA ALA A 33 7.50 -11.99 -9.49
C ALA A 33 6.48 -11.34 -8.55
N ASP A 34 5.50 -10.64 -9.14
CA ASP A 34 4.37 -10.06 -8.42
C ASP A 34 3.83 -11.03 -7.37
N ARG A 35 3.74 -10.59 -6.12
CA ARG A 35 3.27 -11.42 -5.00
C ARG A 35 1.82 -11.09 -4.70
N LEU A 36 0.97 -12.11 -4.77
CA LEU A 36 -0.44 -12.03 -4.40
C LEU A 36 -0.66 -12.70 -3.04
N LEU A 37 -1.23 -11.97 -2.08
CA LEU A 37 -1.71 -12.52 -0.81
C LEU A 37 -3.23 -12.38 -0.75
N ALA A 38 -3.92 -13.48 -0.43
CA ALA A 38 -5.34 -13.47 -0.12
C ALA A 38 -5.50 -13.72 1.38
N LEU A 39 -6.05 -12.73 2.09
CA LEU A 39 -6.21 -12.75 3.53
C LEU A 39 -7.66 -12.52 3.93
N LYS A 40 -8.05 -13.05 5.08
CA LYS A 40 -9.33 -12.76 5.73
C LYS A 40 -9.09 -12.13 7.08
N GLY A 41 -9.76 -11.01 7.34
CA GLY A 41 -9.72 -10.32 8.61
C GLY A 41 -10.94 -10.62 9.45
N THR A 42 -10.73 -10.89 10.74
CA THR A 42 -11.79 -10.89 11.76
C THR A 42 -11.49 -9.77 12.76
N ARG A 43 -12.45 -8.86 12.96
CA ARG A 43 -12.23 -7.69 13.83
C ARG A 43 -12.03 -8.11 15.28
N THR A 44 -10.98 -7.60 15.89
CA THR A 44 -10.65 -7.83 17.30
C THR A 44 -10.66 -6.55 18.14
N GLY A 45 -10.68 -5.38 17.51
CA GLY A 45 -10.87 -4.12 18.24
C GLY A 45 -11.17 -2.94 17.32
N ALA A 46 -11.96 -2.00 17.80
CA ALA A 46 -12.21 -0.74 17.12
C ALA A 46 -12.75 0.30 18.09
N ASN A 47 -12.64 1.58 17.74
CA ASN A 47 -13.28 2.69 18.45
C ASN A 47 -14.06 3.61 17.51
N ILE A 48 -14.61 3.05 16.43
CA ILE A 48 -15.32 3.83 15.42
C ILE A 48 -16.59 4.44 16.07
N PRO A 49 -16.77 5.77 16.07
CA PRO A 49 -17.94 6.40 16.69
C PRO A 49 -19.19 6.21 15.84
N ASP A 50 -20.39 6.09 16.43
CA ASP A 50 -21.64 5.89 15.67
C ASP A 50 -21.87 6.95 14.57
N ILE A 51 -21.35 8.15 14.77
CA ILE A 51 -21.38 9.25 13.80
C ILE A 51 -19.96 9.78 13.64
N LEU A 52 -19.44 9.76 12.41
CA LEU A 52 -18.15 10.34 12.10
C LEU A 52 -18.18 11.86 12.27
N THR A 53 -17.09 12.41 12.81
CA THR A 53 -16.86 13.85 12.92
C THR A 53 -15.57 14.19 12.22
N ALA A 54 -15.58 15.22 11.37
CA ALA A 54 -14.38 15.66 10.68
C ALA A 54 -13.28 16.03 11.70
N GLY A 55 -12.06 15.53 11.47
CA GLY A 55 -10.91 15.75 12.36
C GLY A 55 -10.83 14.81 13.57
N VAL A 56 -11.83 13.95 13.82
CA VAL A 56 -11.82 13.00 14.94
C VAL A 56 -11.35 11.62 14.45
N PRO A 57 -10.14 11.16 14.84
CA PRO A 57 -9.61 9.90 14.35
C PRO A 57 -10.28 8.69 15.00
N TYR A 58 -10.26 7.57 14.29
CA TYR A 58 -10.62 6.25 14.82
C TYR A 58 -9.64 5.19 14.34
N TYR A 59 -9.69 4.01 14.94
CA TYR A 59 -8.92 2.84 14.54
C TYR A 59 -9.80 1.61 14.42
N VAL A 60 -9.29 0.65 13.64
CA VAL A 60 -9.77 -0.72 13.59
C VAL A 60 -8.58 -1.67 13.62
N ARG A 61 -8.79 -2.84 14.20
CA ARG A 61 -7.83 -3.93 14.30
C ARG A 61 -8.50 -5.25 13.96
N TYR A 62 -7.82 -6.05 13.15
CA TYR A 62 -8.26 -7.37 12.74
C TYR A 62 -7.16 -8.39 12.98
N ASP A 63 -7.55 -9.62 13.32
CA ASP A 63 -6.68 -10.79 13.21
C ASP A 63 -6.80 -11.34 11.79
N LEU A 64 -5.67 -11.69 11.17
CA LEU A 64 -5.60 -12.11 9.77
C LEU A 64 -5.39 -13.62 9.66
N THR A 65 -6.11 -14.22 8.71
CA THR A 65 -5.94 -15.62 8.30
C THR A 65 -5.69 -15.73 6.80
N ASP A 66 -4.98 -16.77 6.36
CA ASP A 66 -4.79 -17.08 4.94
C ASP A 66 -5.94 -17.92 4.37
N ALA A 67 -5.81 -18.32 3.09
CA ALA A 67 -6.81 -19.13 2.39
C ALA A 67 -7.04 -20.50 3.04
N GLU A 68 -6.03 -21.06 3.72
CA GLU A 68 -6.10 -22.32 4.47
C GLU A 68 -6.68 -22.13 5.89
N GLY A 69 -6.97 -20.91 6.30
CA GLY A 69 -7.50 -20.57 7.61
C GLY A 69 -6.43 -20.54 8.72
N ARG A 70 -5.14 -20.50 8.36
CA ARG A 70 -4.06 -20.34 9.34
C ARG A 70 -3.95 -18.88 9.73
N SER A 71 -3.75 -18.60 11.01
CA SER A 71 -3.41 -17.24 11.45
C SER A 71 -2.04 -16.86 10.91
N VAL A 72 -1.94 -15.66 10.33
CA VAL A 72 -0.72 -15.17 9.67
C VAL A 72 -0.32 -13.76 10.11
N GLY A 73 -1.09 -13.14 11.02
CA GLY A 73 -0.77 -11.82 11.51
C GLY A 73 -1.98 -10.99 11.94
N THR A 74 -1.80 -9.67 11.91
CA THR A 74 -2.83 -8.68 12.27
C THR A 74 -2.83 -7.52 11.29
N GLU A 75 -3.99 -6.88 11.18
CA GLU A 75 -4.17 -5.60 10.51
C GLU A 75 -4.46 -4.54 11.57
N ASN A 76 -3.88 -3.34 11.38
CA ASN A 76 -4.25 -2.14 12.12
C ASN A 76 -4.40 -0.97 11.16
N ALA A 77 -5.58 -0.35 11.14
CA ALA A 77 -5.83 0.85 10.35
C ALA A 77 -6.18 2.03 11.25
N HIS A 78 -5.58 3.18 10.96
CA HIS A 78 -5.91 4.47 11.54
C HIS A 78 -6.57 5.35 10.50
N CYS A 79 -7.71 5.93 10.84
CA CYS A 79 -8.55 6.66 9.92
C CYS A 79 -8.84 8.05 10.46
N LEU A 80 -8.84 9.04 9.56
CA LEU A 80 -9.17 10.42 9.82
C LEU A 80 -10.27 10.86 8.83
N PRO A 81 -11.52 11.03 9.28
CA PRO A 81 -12.53 11.73 8.50
C PRO A 81 -12.05 13.16 8.24
N VAL A 82 -11.89 13.54 6.98
CA VAL A 82 -11.51 14.91 6.59
C VAL A 82 -12.70 15.73 6.12
N ASN A 83 -13.77 15.06 5.68
CA ASN A 83 -15.04 15.69 5.37
C ASN A 83 -16.19 14.75 5.77
N VAL A 84 -17.26 15.31 6.35
CA VAL A 84 -18.48 14.61 6.71
C VAL A 84 -19.66 15.47 6.28
N GLY A 85 -20.55 14.92 5.47
CA GLY A 85 -21.68 15.65 4.92
C GLY A 85 -22.87 14.75 4.57
N PRO A 86 -23.93 15.34 3.99
CA PRO A 86 -25.14 14.61 3.63
C PRO A 86 -24.90 13.51 2.58
N ASP A 87 -23.81 13.61 1.81
CA ASP A 87 -23.44 12.68 0.74
C ASP A 87 -22.44 11.58 1.19
N GLY A 88 -22.13 11.51 2.49
CA GLY A 88 -21.22 10.54 3.07
C GLY A 88 -20.03 11.18 3.79
N SER A 89 -18.96 10.41 3.96
CA SER A 89 -17.74 10.89 4.60
C SER A 89 -16.54 10.58 3.73
N TYR A 90 -15.62 11.53 3.61
CA TYR A 90 -14.32 11.32 2.99
C TYR A 90 -13.29 11.09 4.08
N VAL A 91 -12.58 9.97 4.00
CA VAL A 91 -11.68 9.47 5.06
C VAL A 91 -10.31 9.26 4.46
N MET A 92 -9.28 9.80 5.11
CA MET A 92 -7.89 9.40 4.89
C MET A 92 -7.53 8.29 5.86
N ALA A 93 -6.79 7.28 5.41
CA ALA A 93 -6.40 6.19 6.28
C ALA A 93 -4.98 5.69 6.00
N THR A 94 -4.34 5.20 7.05
CA THR A 94 -3.09 4.44 7.00
C THR A 94 -3.34 3.05 7.56
N LEU A 95 -2.73 2.05 6.95
CA LEU A 95 -2.88 0.64 7.24
C LEU A 95 -1.51 0.01 7.50
N VAL A 96 -1.44 -0.87 8.48
CA VAL A 96 -0.29 -1.73 8.74
C VAL A 96 -0.77 -3.18 8.82
N LEU A 97 -0.24 -4.03 7.93
CA LEU A 97 -0.33 -5.48 8.05
C LEU A 97 0.95 -5.97 8.74
N SER A 98 0.83 -6.49 9.96
CA SER A 98 1.92 -7.13 10.69
C SER A 98 1.79 -8.63 10.53
N LEU A 99 2.56 -9.19 9.60
CA LEU A 99 2.55 -10.61 9.25
C LEU A 99 3.73 -11.34 9.91
N ASP A 100 3.69 -12.68 9.94
CA ASP A 100 4.72 -13.51 10.59
C ASP A 100 6.14 -13.28 10.05
N ASP A 101 6.27 -12.84 8.80
CA ASP A 101 7.53 -12.66 8.08
C ASP A 101 7.87 -11.21 7.73
N GLY A 102 7.10 -10.23 8.26
CA GLY A 102 7.37 -8.81 8.07
C GLY A 102 6.15 -7.92 8.19
N MET A 103 6.34 -6.62 7.90
CA MET A 103 5.25 -5.64 7.90
C MET A 103 5.03 -5.08 6.51
N ILE A 104 3.78 -4.74 6.19
CA ILE A 104 3.40 -3.97 5.00
C ILE A 104 2.69 -2.71 5.50
N THR A 105 3.11 -1.55 5.01
CA THR A 105 2.48 -0.25 5.29
C THR A 105 1.76 0.23 4.04
N ALA A 106 0.60 0.85 4.22
CA ALA A 106 -0.18 1.36 3.11
C ALA A 106 -1.01 2.59 3.50
N ALA A 107 -1.42 3.39 2.52
CA ALA A 107 -2.22 4.58 2.73
C ALA A 107 -3.29 4.75 1.65
N THR A 108 -4.38 5.45 1.99
CA THR A 108 -5.49 5.72 1.08
C THR A 108 -6.26 6.98 1.46
N ALA A 109 -7.13 7.42 0.55
CA ALA A 109 -8.24 8.28 0.85
C ALA A 109 -9.48 7.81 0.06
N PHE A 110 -10.60 7.59 0.74
CA PHE A 110 -11.81 7.02 0.14
C PHE A 110 -13.09 7.69 0.64
N GLN A 111 -14.15 7.58 -0.16
CA GLN A 111 -15.50 7.95 0.26
C GLN A 111 -16.17 6.74 0.92
N ARG A 112 -16.56 6.90 2.19
CA ARG A 112 -17.34 5.91 2.92
C ARG A 112 -18.82 6.06 2.55
N PRO A 113 -19.50 4.99 2.10
CA PRO A 113 -20.90 5.05 1.68
C PRO A 113 -21.83 5.37 2.85
N LEU A 114 -23.01 5.93 2.53
CA LEU A 114 -24.04 6.25 3.51
C LEU A 114 -24.77 4.99 4.02
N PRO A 115 -25.28 5.01 5.26
CA PRO A 115 -25.14 6.12 6.21
C PRO A 115 -23.71 6.16 6.80
N ALA A 116 -23.27 7.32 7.29
CA ALA A 116 -22.01 7.46 8.03
C ALA A 116 -22.04 6.77 9.42
N VAL A 117 -22.95 5.80 9.57
CA VAL A 117 -23.09 4.92 10.71
C VAL A 117 -21.99 3.88 10.61
N THR A 118 -21.26 3.72 11.69
CA THR A 118 -19.99 3.00 11.70
C THR A 118 -20.15 1.50 11.93
N GLU A 119 -21.33 1.12 12.40
CA GLU A 119 -21.81 -0.25 12.45
C GLU A 119 -22.80 -0.48 11.30
N LEU A 120 -22.35 -1.23 10.29
CA LEU A 120 -23.23 -1.75 9.26
C LEU A 120 -24.18 -2.77 9.92
N PRO A 121 -25.51 -2.68 9.74
CA PRO A 121 -26.38 -3.84 9.93
C PRO A 121 -25.82 -5.04 9.15
N ALA A 122 -26.01 -6.27 9.64
CA ALA A 122 -25.45 -7.49 9.04
C ALA A 122 -25.76 -7.66 7.53
N ASN A 123 -26.76 -6.94 7.00
CA ASN A 123 -27.21 -6.98 5.61
C ASN A 123 -26.83 -5.72 4.82
N SER A 124 -25.83 -4.97 5.25
CA SER A 124 -25.41 -3.77 4.55
C SER A 124 -24.74 -4.08 3.22
N ARG A 125 -24.77 -3.11 2.31
CA ARG A 125 -24.12 -3.24 1.01
C ARG A 125 -22.61 -3.42 1.21
N GLN A 126 -22.08 -4.53 0.70
CA GLN A 126 -20.65 -4.76 0.57
C GLN A 126 -20.01 -3.58 -0.14
N TRP A 127 -18.86 -3.15 0.36
CA TRP A 127 -18.12 -2.05 -0.24
C TRP A 127 -16.63 -2.35 -0.19
N THR A 128 -15.93 -1.76 -1.14
CA THR A 128 -14.51 -2.02 -1.37
C THR A 128 -13.78 -0.70 -1.45
N HIS A 129 -12.56 -0.67 -0.94
CA HIS A 129 -11.60 0.40 -1.19
C HIS A 129 -10.19 -0.16 -1.37
N GLU A 130 -9.29 0.67 -1.88
CA GLU A 130 -7.92 0.30 -2.20
C GLU A 130 -6.95 1.21 -1.46
N PHE A 131 -5.90 0.61 -0.90
CA PHE A 131 -4.74 1.29 -0.35
C PHE A 131 -3.55 1.12 -1.28
N ALA A 132 -2.77 2.19 -1.46
CA ALA A 132 -1.45 2.10 -2.06
C ALA A 132 -0.46 1.63 -1.00
N VAL A 133 0.33 0.60 -1.30
CA VAL A 133 1.44 0.16 -0.44
C VAL A 133 2.52 1.23 -0.48
N THR A 134 2.98 1.63 0.71
CA THR A 134 3.96 2.71 0.91
C THR A 134 5.31 2.22 1.42
N GLY A 135 5.45 0.90 1.62
CA GLY A 135 6.69 0.26 2.06
C GLY A 135 6.42 -0.97 2.91
N GLY A 136 7.49 -1.64 3.33
CA GLY A 136 7.41 -2.79 4.21
C GLY A 136 8.74 -3.14 4.86
N THR A 137 8.77 -4.23 5.60
CA THR A 137 9.96 -4.76 6.29
C THR A 137 10.06 -6.27 6.12
N GLY A 138 11.23 -6.83 6.43
CA GLY A 138 11.43 -8.29 6.37
C GLY A 138 11.27 -8.80 4.95
N ASN A 139 10.37 -9.77 4.74
CA ASN A 139 10.08 -10.27 3.40
C ASN A 139 9.35 -9.26 2.50
N TYR A 140 8.97 -8.08 3.01
CA TYR A 140 8.29 -7.02 2.28
C TYR A 140 9.13 -5.74 2.20
N ASP A 141 10.44 -5.83 2.44
CA ASP A 141 11.34 -4.70 2.26
C ASP A 141 11.29 -4.19 0.80
N GLY A 142 11.16 -2.86 0.63
CA GLY A 142 11.00 -2.23 -0.69
C GLY A 142 9.68 -2.55 -1.41
N ALA A 143 8.68 -3.14 -0.74
CA ALA A 143 7.42 -3.48 -1.38
C ALA A 143 6.63 -2.24 -1.83
N GLU A 144 6.12 -2.29 -3.06
CA GLU A 144 5.14 -1.39 -3.63
C GLU A 144 3.89 -2.18 -4.05
N GLY A 145 2.85 -1.50 -4.53
CA GLY A 145 1.62 -2.13 -5.03
C GLY A 145 0.36 -1.65 -4.32
N SER A 146 -0.62 -2.54 -4.14
CA SER A 146 -1.90 -2.17 -3.53
C SER A 146 -2.51 -3.25 -2.64
N ILE A 147 -3.38 -2.82 -1.74
CA ILE A 147 -4.21 -3.66 -0.87
C ILE A 147 -5.66 -3.28 -1.12
N THR A 148 -6.42 -4.21 -1.68
CA THR A 148 -7.87 -4.07 -1.83
C THR A 148 -8.55 -4.72 -0.63
N ILE A 149 -9.39 -3.97 0.07
CA ILE A 149 -10.19 -4.50 1.18
C ILE A 149 -11.66 -4.47 0.79
N GLU A 150 -12.28 -5.63 0.83
CA GLU A 150 -13.72 -5.83 0.71
C GLU A 150 -14.31 -6.06 2.10
N HIS A 151 -15.22 -5.17 2.50
CA HIS A 151 -15.94 -5.23 3.77
C HIS A 151 -17.15 -6.15 3.58
N LEU A 152 -17.05 -7.39 4.03
CA LEU A 152 -18.09 -8.43 3.84
C LEU A 152 -19.23 -8.24 4.82
N THR A 153 -18.87 -8.03 6.09
CA THR A 153 -19.80 -7.71 7.17
C THR A 153 -19.24 -6.55 7.99
N ARG A 154 -19.83 -6.27 9.14
CA ARG A 154 -19.30 -5.29 10.08
C ARG A 154 -17.88 -5.67 10.55
N ASP A 155 -17.66 -6.96 10.80
CA ASP A 155 -16.50 -7.46 11.54
C ASP A 155 -15.65 -8.45 10.72
N GLU A 156 -16.01 -8.65 9.45
CA GLU A 156 -15.30 -9.55 8.52
C GLU A 156 -14.89 -8.80 7.25
N ASP A 157 -13.60 -8.88 6.95
CA ASP A 157 -12.97 -8.27 5.79
C ASP A 157 -12.29 -9.35 4.94
N SER A 158 -12.29 -9.15 3.61
CA SER A 158 -11.48 -9.91 2.66
C SER A 158 -10.44 -8.99 2.05
N LEU A 159 -9.17 -9.35 2.16
CA LEU A 159 -8.06 -8.54 1.68
C LEU A 159 -7.36 -9.25 0.52
N THR A 160 -7.11 -8.50 -0.55
CA THR A 160 -6.23 -8.90 -1.64
C THR A 160 -5.04 -7.96 -1.69
N VAL A 161 -3.86 -8.47 -1.37
CA VAL A 161 -2.60 -7.71 -1.43
C VAL A 161 -1.88 -8.07 -2.71
N THR A 162 -1.64 -7.10 -3.57
CA THR A 162 -0.83 -7.24 -4.78
C THR A 162 0.43 -6.43 -4.61
N LEU A 163 1.57 -7.10 -4.50
CA LEU A 163 2.86 -6.45 -4.36
C LEU A 163 3.63 -6.48 -5.67
N THR A 164 4.20 -5.34 -6.02
CA THR A 164 5.19 -5.16 -7.09
C THR A 164 6.53 -4.83 -6.45
N ASP A 165 7.62 -5.28 -7.06
CA ASP A 165 8.94 -4.86 -6.61
C ASP A 165 9.14 -3.36 -6.92
N GLY A 166 9.55 -2.59 -5.90
CA GLY A 166 9.97 -1.21 -6.09
C GLY A 166 11.20 -1.16 -7.00
N ALA A 167 11.20 -0.22 -7.95
CA ALA A 167 12.35 0.01 -8.81
C ALA A 167 13.48 0.64 -7.99
N GLU A 168 14.58 -0.09 -7.78
CA GLU A 168 15.86 0.46 -7.29
C GLU A 168 16.52 1.40 -8.32
#